data_AF-A0A8J3KJY4-F1
#
_entry.id   AF-A0A8J3KJY4-F1
#
_cell.length_a   1.000
_cell.length_b   1.000
_cell.length_c   1.000
_cell.angle_alpha   90.00
_cell.angle_beta   90.00
_cell.angle_gamma   90.00
#
_symmetry.space_group_name_H-M   'P 1'
#
loop_
_entity.id
_entity.type
_entity.pdbx_description
1 polymer ?
#
loop_
_entity_poly.entity_id
_entity_poly.type
_entity_poly.pdbx_seq_one_letter_code
_entity_poly.pdbx_strand_id
1 'polypeptide(L)'
;MTGSDAVSTACAVDTAAAGRLISASFQELAVSHWLLDEPVERERIMAGQFAWFAEHALKYGAVDVAGDDAVAVWFDNTVEAPWIDAYDERLVELAGPHAARFALLDETFAQHHPHGRPHWHLALLAVRPGLRGTGLGSELLGRRLAQLDAAGVPAYLEASSAGSRDLYLRHGFAMLGEAYHLPDDGPPLYPMWREPQG
;
A
#
# COMPACT_ATOMS: atom_id res chain seq x y z
N MET A 1 27.16 33.66 -5.84
CA MET A 1 25.74 33.30 -5.62
C MET A 1 25.55 31.90 -6.17
N THR A 2 25.83 30.84 -5.39
CA THR A 2 24.92 30.20 -4.41
C THR A 2 23.54 29.92 -5.04
N GLY A 3 23.11 28.70 -5.30
CA GLY A 3 23.64 27.37 -4.99
C GLY A 3 22.60 26.31 -5.34
N SER A 4 22.97 25.05 -5.07
CA SER A 4 22.08 23.89 -4.92
C SER A 4 21.54 23.22 -6.19
N ASP A 5 22.42 22.57 -6.94
CA ASP A 5 22.09 21.29 -7.57
C ASP A 5 22.86 20.17 -6.84
N ALA A 6 22.49 19.94 -5.58
CA ALA A 6 22.74 18.64 -4.98
C ALA A 6 21.64 17.71 -5.48
N VAL A 7 21.86 17.13 -6.66
CA VAL A 7 21.19 15.89 -7.06
C VAL A 7 21.53 14.88 -5.97
N SER A 8 20.64 14.74 -4.99
CA SER A 8 20.77 13.70 -3.99
C SER A 8 20.65 12.39 -4.75
N THR A 9 21.75 11.67 -4.87
CA THR A 9 21.78 10.26 -5.27
C THR A 9 20.60 9.59 -4.58
N ALA A 10 19.68 9.00 -5.35
CA ALA A 10 18.55 8.27 -4.80
C ALA A 10 19.11 7.26 -3.80
N CYS A 11 18.92 7.52 -2.51
CA CYS A 11 19.28 6.54 -1.50
C CYS A 11 18.43 5.32 -1.83
N ALA A 12 19.05 4.17 -2.11
CA ALA A 12 18.30 2.96 -2.38
C ALA A 12 17.33 2.75 -1.21
N VAL A 13 16.04 2.62 -1.50
CA VAL A 13 15.03 2.43 -0.46
C VAL A 13 15.35 1.14 0.29
N ASP A 14 15.60 1.23 1.60
CA ASP A 14 15.69 0.06 2.46
C ASP A 14 14.29 -0.54 2.63
N THR A 15 14.02 -1.61 1.88
CA THR A 15 12.71 -2.28 1.86
C THR A 15 12.39 -2.93 3.21
N ALA A 16 13.39 -3.36 3.97
CA ALA A 16 13.19 -3.89 5.31
C ALA A 16 12.81 -2.77 6.29
N ALA A 17 13.41 -1.59 6.17
CA ALA A 17 13.00 -0.42 6.95
C ALA A 17 11.59 0.05 6.58
N ALA A 18 11.25 0.06 5.28
CA ALA A 18 9.90 0.35 4.81
C ALA A 18 8.88 -0.64 5.39
N GLY A 19 9.15 -1.94 5.31
CA GLY A 19 8.28 -2.97 5.87
C GLY A 19 8.02 -2.79 7.37
N ARG A 20 9.07 -2.48 8.16
CA ARG A 20 8.93 -2.15 9.59
C ARG A 20 8.09 -0.90 9.84
N LEU A 21 8.32 0.19 9.07
CA LEU A 21 7.54 1.42 9.18
C LEU A 21 6.05 1.18 8.88
N ILE A 22 5.76 0.42 7.82
CA ILE A 22 4.40 0.10 7.42
C ILE A 22 3.73 -0.77 8.50
N SER A 23 4.41 -1.82 8.96
CA SER A 23 3.91 -2.69 10.02
C SER A 23 3.60 -1.94 11.31
N ALA A 24 4.52 -1.08 11.78
CA ALA A 24 4.32 -0.23 12.95
C ALA A 24 3.15 0.75 12.77
N SER A 25 2.90 1.20 11.53
CA SER A 25 1.77 2.07 11.22
C SER A 25 0.45 1.31 11.15
N PHE A 26 0.45 0.03 10.83
CA PHE A 26 -0.77 -0.72 10.55
C PHE A 26 -1.25 -1.58 11.73
N GLN A 27 -0.53 -1.58 12.86
CA GLN A 27 -0.83 -2.44 14.02
C GLN A 27 -2.28 -2.37 14.51
N GLU A 28 -2.88 -1.19 14.51
CA GLU A 28 -4.23 -0.95 15.07
C GLU A 28 -5.34 -0.96 14.00
N LEU A 29 -5.02 -1.33 12.75
CA LEU A 29 -6.05 -1.46 11.72
C LEU A 29 -6.87 -2.73 11.97
N ALA A 30 -8.18 -2.64 11.73
CA ALA A 30 -9.06 -3.78 11.89
C ALA A 30 -8.66 -4.97 11.00
N VAL A 31 -8.15 -4.72 9.78
CA VAL A 31 -7.64 -5.79 8.90
C VAL A 31 -6.42 -6.48 9.50
N SER A 32 -5.56 -5.75 10.20
CA SER A 32 -4.36 -6.29 10.84
C SER A 32 -4.72 -7.17 12.03
N HIS A 33 -5.70 -6.75 12.84
CA HIS A 33 -6.28 -7.59 13.91
C HIS A 33 -6.98 -8.82 13.34
N TRP A 34 -7.72 -8.67 12.25
CA TRP A 34 -8.37 -9.79 11.57
C TRP A 34 -7.33 -10.79 11.03
N LEU A 35 -6.17 -10.35 10.55
CA LEU A 35 -5.09 -11.26 10.13
C LEU A 35 -4.45 -11.98 11.33
N LEU A 36 -4.06 -11.22 12.34
CA LEU A 36 -3.18 -11.65 13.43
C LEU A 36 -3.59 -10.99 14.75
N ASP A 37 -4.04 -11.77 15.73
CA ASP A 37 -4.44 -11.23 17.03
C ASP A 37 -3.23 -10.77 17.85
N GLU A 38 -2.16 -11.58 17.89
CA GLU A 38 -1.03 -11.35 18.78
C GLU A 38 -0.10 -10.24 18.26
N PRO A 39 0.08 -9.12 18.99
CA PRO A 39 0.76 -7.93 18.46
C PRO A 39 2.20 -8.15 18.02
N VAL A 40 2.98 -8.95 18.77
CA VAL A 40 4.39 -9.20 18.45
C VAL A 40 4.53 -10.04 17.17
N GLU A 41 3.66 -11.04 17.01
CA GLU A 41 3.63 -11.85 15.79
C GLU A 41 3.12 -11.03 14.61
N ARG A 42 2.09 -10.21 14.83
CA ARG A 42 1.56 -9.26 13.86
C ARG A 42 2.62 -8.33 13.33
N GLU A 43 3.38 -7.68 14.23
CA GLU A 43 4.46 -6.79 13.83
C GLU A 43 5.51 -7.50 12.96
N ARG A 44 6.01 -8.67 13.42
CA ARG A 44 7.05 -9.43 12.72
C ARG A 44 6.60 -9.92 11.35
N ILE A 45 5.43 -10.55 11.27
CA ILE A 45 4.93 -11.18 10.03
C ILE A 45 4.59 -10.09 9.02
N MET A 46 3.84 -9.06 9.42
CA MET A 46 3.47 -7.99 8.50
C MET A 46 4.69 -7.19 8.03
N ALA A 47 5.69 -6.95 8.89
CA ALA A 47 6.91 -6.27 8.47
C ALA A 47 7.67 -7.05 7.38
N GLY A 48 7.73 -8.38 7.51
CA GLY A 48 8.33 -9.25 6.49
C GLY A 48 7.58 -9.20 5.16
N GLN A 49 6.26 -9.37 5.20
CA GLN A 49 5.42 -9.35 3.99
C GLN A 49 5.47 -7.99 3.28
N PHE A 50 5.36 -6.88 4.03
CA PHE A 50 5.40 -5.54 3.46
C PHE A 50 6.77 -5.18 2.88
N ALA A 51 7.86 -5.75 3.41
CA ALA A 51 9.17 -5.62 2.78
C ALA A 51 9.21 -6.26 1.38
N TRP A 52 8.51 -7.39 1.18
CA TRP A 52 8.41 -8.02 -0.15
C TRP A 52 7.59 -7.17 -1.12
N PHE A 53 6.51 -6.54 -0.65
CA PHE A 53 5.73 -5.60 -1.47
C PHE A 53 6.57 -4.37 -1.87
N ALA A 54 7.35 -3.82 -0.94
CA ALA A 54 8.27 -2.72 -1.26
C ALA A 54 9.36 -3.16 -2.26
N GLU A 55 9.96 -4.34 -2.07
CA GLU A 55 10.94 -4.90 -3.01
C GLU A 55 10.35 -5.12 -4.41
N HIS A 56 9.15 -5.66 -4.48
CA HIS A 56 8.42 -5.85 -5.73
C HIS A 56 8.15 -4.52 -6.44
N ALA A 57 7.67 -3.51 -5.69
CA ALA A 57 7.40 -2.18 -6.23
C ALA A 57 8.67 -1.47 -6.73
N LEU A 58 9.86 -1.75 -6.20
CA LEU A 58 11.11 -1.21 -6.77
C LEU A 58 11.38 -1.70 -8.19
N LYS A 59 10.81 -2.84 -8.59
CA LYS A 59 10.99 -3.43 -9.92
C LYS A 59 9.77 -3.24 -10.83
N TYR A 60 8.56 -3.27 -10.28
CA TYR A 60 7.30 -3.30 -11.02
C TYR A 60 6.32 -2.20 -10.57
N GLY A 61 6.84 -1.07 -10.13
CA GLY A 61 6.03 0.07 -9.70
C GLY A 61 6.90 1.19 -9.16
N ALA A 62 6.57 1.68 -7.96
CA ALA A 62 7.41 2.65 -7.27
C ALA A 62 7.28 2.60 -5.74
N VAL A 63 8.33 3.06 -5.06
CA VAL A 63 8.30 3.34 -3.63
C VAL A 63 8.66 4.80 -3.40
N ASP A 64 7.71 5.57 -2.88
CA ASP A 64 7.89 6.99 -2.55
C ASP A 64 8.13 7.13 -1.05
N VAL A 65 9.14 7.91 -0.65
CA VAL A 65 9.51 8.09 0.76
C VAL A 65 9.59 9.58 1.14
N ALA A 66 9.23 9.88 2.38
CA ALA A 66 9.50 11.17 3.02
C ALA A 66 10.42 10.93 4.23
N GLY A 67 11.73 10.93 3.96
CA GLY A 67 12.73 10.49 4.93
C GLY A 67 12.41 9.09 5.45
N ASP A 68 12.57 8.89 6.76
CA ASP A 68 12.22 7.65 7.46
C ASP A 68 10.79 7.68 8.04
N ASP A 69 9.99 8.69 7.70
CA ASP A 69 8.75 9.01 8.41
C ASP A 69 7.47 8.63 7.66
N ALA A 70 7.53 8.51 6.34
CA ALA A 70 6.41 8.03 5.54
C ALA A 70 6.89 7.28 4.30
N VAL A 71 6.07 6.32 3.86
CA VAL A 71 6.30 5.53 2.66
C VAL A 71 4.97 5.25 1.94
N ALA A 72 5.01 5.30 0.62
CA ALA A 72 3.94 4.84 -0.26
C ALA A 72 4.49 3.79 -1.22
N VAL A 73 3.82 2.64 -1.31
CA VAL A 73 4.17 1.52 -2.19
C VAL A 73 3.12 1.41 -3.28
N TRP A 74 3.57 1.49 -4.52
CA TRP A 74 2.74 1.48 -5.71
C TRP A 74 3.12 0.33 -6.64
N PHE A 75 2.13 -0.31 -7.25
CA PHE A 75 2.33 -1.27 -8.34
C PHE A 75 1.83 -0.66 -9.65
N ASP A 76 2.61 -0.84 -10.72
CA ASP A 76 2.24 -0.43 -12.07
C ASP A 76 1.46 -1.56 -12.75
N ASN A 77 0.13 -1.48 -12.71
CA ASN A 77 -0.77 -2.42 -13.38
C ASN A 77 -1.14 -1.95 -14.80
N THR A 78 -0.37 -1.02 -15.40
CA THR A 78 -0.53 -0.66 -16.82
C THR A 78 0.18 -1.63 -17.75
N VAL A 79 1.12 -2.40 -17.21
CA VAL A 79 1.86 -3.46 -17.89
C VAL A 79 1.69 -4.77 -17.12
N GLU A 80 1.76 -5.89 -17.82
CA GLU A 80 1.76 -7.19 -17.17
C GLU A 80 3.07 -7.39 -16.41
N ALA A 81 2.99 -7.67 -15.11
CA ALA A 81 4.11 -7.96 -14.26
C ALA A 81 3.92 -9.34 -13.62
N PRO A 82 5.00 -10.13 -13.44
CA PRO A 82 4.91 -11.34 -12.64
C PRO A 82 4.55 -10.98 -11.20
N TRP A 83 3.90 -11.90 -10.49
CA TRP A 83 3.74 -11.74 -9.05
C TRP A 83 5.07 -11.97 -8.30
N ILE A 84 5.05 -11.86 -6.97
CA ILE A 84 6.23 -12.10 -6.14
C ILE A 84 6.65 -13.58 -6.25
N ASP A 85 7.94 -13.79 -6.55
CA ASP A 85 8.52 -15.13 -6.68
C ASP A 85 8.32 -15.95 -5.39
N ALA A 86 7.80 -17.17 -5.55
CA ALA A 86 7.51 -18.12 -4.46
C ALA A 86 6.68 -17.52 -3.31
N TYR A 87 5.77 -16.58 -3.62
CA TYR A 87 5.01 -15.84 -2.62
C TYR A 87 4.31 -16.75 -1.60
N ASP A 88 3.57 -17.75 -2.05
CA ASP A 88 2.81 -18.66 -1.18
C ASP A 88 3.73 -19.47 -0.25
N GLU A 89 4.82 -20.02 -0.79
CA GLU A 89 5.81 -20.79 -0.02
C GLU A 89 6.47 -19.93 1.05
N ARG A 90 6.90 -18.71 0.67
CA ARG A 90 7.50 -17.74 1.60
C ARG A 90 6.51 -17.30 2.66
N LEU A 91 5.24 -17.13 2.31
CA LEU A 91 4.18 -16.76 3.23
C LEU A 91 3.93 -17.87 4.26
N VAL A 92 3.93 -19.14 3.84
CA VAL A 92 3.86 -20.30 4.75
C VAL A 92 5.06 -20.32 5.70
N GLU A 93 6.28 -20.10 5.21
CA GLU A 93 7.48 -20.02 6.05
C GLU A 93 7.42 -18.86 7.06
N LEU A 94 6.91 -17.70 6.64
CA LEU A 94 6.88 -16.48 7.46
C LEU A 94 5.78 -16.51 8.53
N ALA A 95 4.57 -16.90 8.13
CA ALA A 95 3.33 -16.78 8.90
C ALA A 95 2.84 -18.10 9.50
N GLY A 96 3.40 -19.24 9.08
CA GLY A 96 3.06 -20.57 9.58
C GLY A 96 1.55 -20.83 9.55
N PRO A 97 0.90 -21.14 10.68
CA PRO A 97 -0.54 -21.43 10.71
C PRO A 97 -1.41 -20.25 10.26
N HIS A 98 -0.90 -19.02 10.27
CA HIS A 98 -1.64 -17.84 9.85
C HIS A 98 -1.64 -17.63 8.33
N ALA A 99 -0.81 -18.35 7.56
CA ALA A 99 -0.71 -18.19 6.11
C ALA A 99 -2.07 -18.34 5.39
N ALA A 100 -2.96 -19.21 5.90
CA ALA A 100 -4.30 -19.37 5.37
C ALA A 100 -5.15 -18.08 5.43
N ARG A 101 -4.99 -17.26 6.47
CA ARG A 101 -5.69 -15.96 6.58
C ARG A 101 -5.16 -14.93 5.60
N PHE A 102 -3.85 -14.93 5.36
CA PHE A 102 -3.24 -14.08 4.34
C PHE A 102 -3.65 -14.50 2.93
N ALA A 103 -3.66 -15.80 2.62
CA ALA A 103 -4.16 -16.31 1.35
C ALA A 103 -5.63 -15.93 1.11
N LEU A 104 -6.46 -15.98 2.15
CA LEU A 104 -7.86 -15.55 2.08
C LEU A 104 -8.00 -14.04 1.84
N LEU A 105 -7.13 -13.23 2.44
CA LEU A 105 -7.06 -11.79 2.17
C LEU A 105 -6.70 -11.54 0.70
N ASP A 106 -5.66 -12.21 0.20
CA ASP A 106 -5.18 -12.06 -1.18
C ASP A 106 -6.24 -12.49 -2.19
N GLU A 107 -6.95 -13.61 -1.95
CA GLU A 107 -8.08 -14.04 -2.77
C GLU A 107 -9.22 -13.01 -2.75
N THR A 108 -9.54 -12.46 -1.57
CA THR A 108 -10.61 -11.45 -1.44
C THR A 108 -10.25 -10.17 -2.20
N PHE A 109 -9.00 -9.71 -2.11
CA PHE A 109 -8.53 -8.58 -2.92
C PHE A 109 -8.61 -8.90 -4.42
N ALA A 110 -8.11 -10.06 -4.86
CA ALA A 110 -8.11 -10.44 -6.27
C ALA A 110 -9.52 -10.48 -6.90
N GLN A 111 -10.54 -10.87 -6.12
CA GLN A 111 -11.95 -10.89 -6.54
C GLN A 111 -12.52 -9.49 -6.78
N HIS A 112 -12.06 -8.48 -6.04
CA HIS A 112 -12.58 -7.11 -6.11
C HIS A 112 -11.68 -6.16 -6.92
N HIS A 113 -10.43 -6.55 -7.15
CA HIS A 113 -9.46 -5.76 -7.91
C HIS A 113 -9.97 -5.52 -9.35
N PRO A 114 -9.86 -4.30 -9.89
CA PRO A 114 -10.27 -4.02 -11.26
C PRO A 114 -9.36 -4.71 -12.28
N HIS A 115 -9.95 -5.59 -13.11
CA HIS A 115 -9.25 -6.29 -14.19
C HIS A 115 -9.52 -5.63 -15.55
N GLY A 116 -8.54 -5.71 -16.46
CA GLY A 116 -8.70 -5.27 -17.86
C GLY A 116 -8.70 -3.74 -18.07
N ARG A 117 -8.39 -2.95 -17.04
CA ARG A 117 -8.22 -1.48 -17.12
C ARG A 117 -6.82 -1.12 -16.66
N PRO A 118 -5.93 -0.55 -17.51
CA PRO A 118 -4.62 -0.08 -17.08
C PRO A 118 -4.72 0.97 -15.96
N HIS A 119 -4.00 0.79 -14.86
CA HIS A 119 -3.98 1.72 -13.73
C HIS A 119 -2.73 1.55 -12.87
N TRP A 120 -2.47 2.51 -11.98
CA TRP A 120 -1.53 2.35 -10.88
C TRP A 120 -2.27 1.98 -9.59
N HIS A 121 -1.76 1.01 -8.84
CA HIS A 121 -2.34 0.56 -7.59
C HIS A 121 -1.52 1.08 -6.40
N LEU A 122 -2.13 1.91 -5.53
CA LEU A 122 -1.56 2.22 -4.22
C LEU A 122 -1.79 1.05 -3.28
N ALA A 123 -0.80 0.17 -3.16
CA ALA A 123 -0.87 -1.00 -2.31
C ALA A 123 -0.76 -0.63 -0.82
N LEU A 124 0.14 0.29 -0.47
CA LEU A 124 0.40 0.68 0.93
C LEU A 124 0.68 2.17 1.03
N LEU A 125 0.10 2.84 2.03
CA LEU A 125 0.47 4.20 2.43
C LEU A 125 0.60 4.26 3.96
N ALA A 126 1.82 4.48 4.44
CA ALA A 126 2.12 4.50 5.85
C ALA A 126 2.82 5.79 6.28
N VAL A 127 2.44 6.29 7.45
CA VAL A 127 3.07 7.41 8.14
C VAL A 127 3.33 6.97 9.57
N ARG A 128 4.57 7.22 10.04
CA ARG A 128 5.01 6.95 11.41
C ARG A 128 3.92 7.36 12.42
N PRO A 129 3.53 6.51 13.39
CA PRO A 129 2.40 6.77 14.28
C PRO A 129 2.38 8.16 14.93
N GLY A 130 3.53 8.63 15.42
CA GLY A 130 3.66 9.96 16.06
C GLY A 130 3.60 11.16 15.11
N LEU A 131 3.57 10.94 13.79
CA LEU A 131 3.56 11.97 12.75
C LEU A 131 2.29 11.92 11.89
N ARG A 132 1.27 11.17 12.29
CA ARG A 132 -0.02 11.17 11.59
C ARG A 132 -0.67 12.55 11.67
N GLY A 133 -1.41 12.92 10.63
CA GLY A 133 -2.07 14.23 10.56
C GLY A 133 -1.16 15.41 10.25
N THR A 134 0.15 15.19 10.08
CA THR A 134 1.13 16.24 9.70
C THR A 134 1.15 16.56 8.20
N GLY A 135 0.45 15.77 7.38
CA GLY A 135 0.37 15.95 5.92
C GLY A 135 1.31 15.07 5.11
N LEU A 136 2.26 14.35 5.72
CA LEU A 136 3.25 13.52 5.00
C LEU A 136 2.61 12.50 4.03
N GLY A 137 1.56 11.79 4.45
CA GLY A 137 0.86 10.84 3.59
C GLY A 137 0.18 11.51 2.40
N SER A 138 -0.45 12.68 2.63
CA SER A 138 -1.05 13.49 1.55
C SER A 138 0.00 14.04 0.60
N GLU A 139 1.19 14.37 1.10
CA GLU A 139 2.29 14.88 0.30
C GLU A 139 2.83 13.80 -0.65
N LEU A 140 3.10 12.59 -0.14
CA LEU A 140 3.52 11.46 -0.98
C LEU A 140 2.47 11.11 -2.02
N LEU A 141 1.21 10.99 -1.59
CA LEU A 141 0.09 10.68 -2.47
C LEU A 141 -0.07 11.75 -3.56
N GLY A 142 -0.09 13.04 -3.19
CA GLY A 142 -0.26 14.14 -4.13
C GLY A 142 0.86 14.23 -5.17
N ARG A 143 2.11 13.98 -4.77
CA ARG A 143 3.25 13.94 -5.71
C ARG A 143 3.08 12.85 -6.77
N ARG A 144 2.70 11.64 -6.37
CA ARG A 144 2.47 10.53 -7.32
C ARG A 144 1.25 10.80 -8.21
N LEU A 145 0.13 11.25 -7.63
CA LEU A 145 -1.08 11.55 -8.39
C LEU A 145 -0.84 12.62 -9.46
N ALA A 146 -0.07 13.68 -9.16
CA ALA A 146 0.29 14.68 -10.17
C ALA A 146 1.08 14.10 -11.35
N GLN A 147 1.93 13.09 -11.12
CA GLN A 147 2.63 12.38 -12.20
C GLN A 147 1.67 11.52 -13.03
N LEU A 148 0.75 10.82 -12.37
CA LEU A 148 -0.26 10.00 -13.04
C LEU A 148 -1.24 10.86 -13.85
N ASP A 149 -1.60 12.02 -13.32
CA ASP A 149 -2.41 13.04 -13.98
C ASP A 149 -1.74 13.51 -15.28
N ALA A 150 -0.47 13.88 -15.21
CA ALA A 150 0.31 14.28 -16.39
C ALA A 150 0.46 13.14 -17.42
N ALA A 151 0.47 11.89 -16.96
CA ALA A 151 0.53 10.71 -17.82
C ALA A 151 -0.84 10.25 -18.34
N GLY A 152 -1.95 10.81 -17.84
CA GLY A 152 -3.31 10.38 -18.18
C GLY A 152 -3.63 8.96 -17.70
N VAL A 153 -3.04 8.53 -16.58
CA VAL A 153 -3.18 7.16 -16.05
C VAL A 153 -4.04 7.16 -14.78
N PRO A 154 -5.07 6.31 -14.68
CA PRO A 154 -5.88 6.18 -13.48
C PRO A 154 -5.12 5.57 -12.29
N ALA A 155 -5.67 5.79 -11.09
CA ALA A 155 -5.19 5.16 -9.86
C ALA A 155 -6.30 4.35 -9.16
N TYR A 156 -5.91 3.24 -8.54
CA TYR A 156 -6.75 2.36 -7.74
C TYR A 156 -6.15 2.16 -6.34
N LEU A 157 -7.02 1.92 -5.36
CA LEU A 157 -6.64 1.48 -4.02
C LEU A 157 -7.83 0.83 -3.30
N GLU A 158 -7.54 0.14 -2.20
CA GLU A 158 -8.55 -0.24 -1.21
C GLU A 158 -8.26 0.44 0.13
N ALA A 159 -9.20 1.29 0.58
CA ALA A 159 -9.09 1.86 1.90
C ALA A 159 -9.54 0.82 2.95
N SER A 160 -8.80 0.72 4.06
CA SER A 160 -9.08 -0.22 5.16
C SER A 160 -9.82 0.39 6.35
N SER A 161 -10.26 1.65 6.24
CA SER A 161 -11.04 2.34 7.26
C SER A 161 -11.84 3.49 6.66
N ALA A 162 -12.88 3.95 7.36
CA ALA A 162 -13.62 5.16 6.95
C ALA A 162 -12.71 6.40 6.93
N GLY A 163 -11.76 6.50 7.87
CA GLY A 163 -10.82 7.62 7.94
C GLY A 163 -9.87 7.69 6.73
N SER A 164 -9.32 6.54 6.30
CA SER A 164 -8.51 6.47 5.08
C SER A 164 -9.35 6.66 3.83
N ARG A 165 -10.57 6.11 3.76
CA ARG A 165 -11.52 6.40 2.67
C ARG A 165 -11.73 7.91 2.52
N ASP A 166 -12.04 8.60 3.61
CA ASP A 166 -12.31 10.05 3.58
C ASP A 166 -11.07 10.85 3.18
N LEU A 167 -9.85 10.38 3.52
CA LEU A 167 -8.61 10.93 2.98
C LEU A 167 -8.57 10.81 1.46
N TYR A 168 -8.78 9.61 0.92
CA TYR A 168 -8.68 9.37 -0.52
C TYR A 168 -9.78 10.10 -1.31
N LEU A 169 -10.99 10.25 -0.75
CA LEU A 169 -12.05 11.08 -1.34
C LEU A 169 -11.57 12.54 -1.55
N ARG A 170 -10.85 13.11 -0.58
CA ARG A 170 -10.27 14.47 -0.72
C ARG A 170 -9.18 14.57 -1.77
N HIS A 171 -8.54 13.45 -2.12
CA HIS A 171 -7.56 13.34 -3.19
C HIS A 171 -8.19 12.98 -4.55
N GLY A 172 -9.52 13.03 -4.66
CA GLY A 172 -10.22 12.85 -5.93
C GLY A 172 -10.51 11.40 -6.31
N PHE A 173 -10.26 10.45 -5.41
CA PHE A 173 -10.79 9.09 -5.57
C PHE A 173 -12.31 9.09 -5.35
N ALA A 174 -12.99 8.17 -6.02
CA ALA A 174 -14.39 7.84 -5.81
C ALA A 174 -14.51 6.35 -5.46
N MET A 175 -15.59 5.96 -4.80
CA MET A 175 -15.89 4.54 -4.57
C MET A 175 -16.01 3.80 -5.90
N LEU A 176 -15.34 2.65 -6.02
CA LEU A 176 -15.49 1.73 -7.14
C LEU A 176 -16.47 0.62 -6.74
N GLY A 177 -17.76 0.91 -6.89
CA GLY A 177 -18.81 0.02 -6.38
C GLY A 177 -19.06 0.21 -4.89
N GLU A 178 -19.58 -0.83 -4.24
CA GLU A 178 -19.89 -0.83 -2.81
C GLU A 178 -18.68 -1.25 -1.96
N ALA A 179 -18.68 -0.87 -0.68
CA ALA A 179 -17.74 -1.44 0.26
C ALA A 179 -18.03 -2.94 0.42
N TYR A 180 -16.99 -3.76 0.45
CA TYR A 180 -17.09 -5.20 0.71
C TYR A 180 -16.44 -5.53 2.06
N HIS A 181 -16.73 -6.71 2.59
CA HIS A 181 -16.17 -7.16 3.87
C HIS A 181 -15.21 -8.31 3.64
N LEU A 182 -14.18 -8.38 4.47
CA LEU A 182 -13.41 -9.61 4.59
C LEU A 182 -14.28 -10.75 5.12
N PRO A 183 -13.96 -12.01 4.81
CA PRO A 183 -14.71 -13.16 5.31
C PRO A 183 -14.79 -13.24 6.84
N ASP A 184 -15.71 -14.07 7.34
CA ASP A 184 -15.95 -14.30 8.77
C ASP A 184 -16.28 -13.03 9.56
N ASP A 185 -17.21 -12.22 9.04
CA ASP A 185 -17.59 -10.90 9.58
C ASP A 185 -16.38 -9.95 9.74
N GLY A 186 -15.42 -10.07 8.83
CA GLY A 186 -14.21 -9.26 8.80
C GLY A 186 -14.49 -7.78 8.46
N PRO A 187 -13.48 -6.91 8.65
CA PRO A 187 -13.68 -5.47 8.50
C PRO A 187 -14.01 -5.06 7.06
N PRO A 188 -14.67 -3.90 6.88
CA PRO A 188 -14.98 -3.38 5.56
C PRO A 188 -13.72 -2.85 4.86
N LEU A 189 -13.68 -3.07 3.56
CA LEU A 189 -12.73 -2.50 2.61
C LEU A 189 -13.50 -1.63 1.61
N TYR A 190 -12.90 -0.52 1.24
CA TYR A 190 -13.49 0.47 0.34
C TYR A 190 -12.65 0.49 -0.94
N PRO A 191 -13.05 -0.25 -2.00
CA PRO A 191 -12.38 -0.15 -3.29
C PRO A 191 -12.63 1.25 -3.87
N MET A 192 -11.57 1.90 -4.33
CA MET A 192 -11.63 3.27 -4.80
C MET A 192 -10.85 3.46 -6.08
N TRP A 193 -11.41 4.27 -6.97
CA TRP A 193 -10.86 4.58 -8.28
C TRP A 193 -10.73 6.08 -8.47
N ARG A 194 -9.65 6.52 -9.10
CA ARG A 194 -9.43 7.91 -9.48
C ARG A 194 -9.07 7.98 -10.96
N GLU A 195 -9.91 8.67 -11.72
CA GLU A 195 -9.54 9.11 -13.07
C GLU A 195 -8.48 10.22 -12.99
N PRO A 196 -7.55 10.32 -13.96
CA PRO A 196 -6.58 11.40 -14.01
C PRO A 196 -7.28 12.77 -14.11
N GLN A 197 -6.74 13.77 -13.42
CA GLN A 197 -7.28 15.12 -13.32
C GLN A 197 -6.32 16.12 -13.98
N GLY A 198 -6.85 17.00 -14.83
CA GLY A 198 -6.06 18.02 -15.54
C GLY A 198 -5.85 19.31 -14.76
#